data_AF-A0A6D2IJC8-F1
#
_entry.id   AF-A0A6D2IJC8-F1
#
_cell.length_a   1.000
_cell.length_b   1.000
_cell.length_c   1.000
_cell.angle_alpha   90.00
_cell.angle_beta   90.00
_cell.angle_gamma   90.00
#
_symmetry.space_group_name_H-M   'P 1'
#
loop_
_entity.id
_entity.type
_entity.pdbx_description
1 polymer ?
#
loop_
_entity_poly.entity_id
_entity_poly.type
_entity_poly.pdbx_seq_one_letter_code
_entity_poly.pdbx_strand_id
1 'polypeptide(L)'
;MEVFRKMCGKKTDGGNVIKADVIHFNTLIDGFCKVGRMKDAEDLLARMIKEGTCAPDDITYKCLIDGYCRAGQRETAKEVGWRMIGI
;
A
#
# COMPACT_ATOMS: atom_id res chain seq x y z
N MET A 1 5.43 10.70 -3.16
CA MET A 1 4.49 10.05 -4.11
C MET A 1 3.53 11.06 -4.74
N GLU A 2 3.85 11.56 -5.95
CA GLU A 2 2.92 12.44 -6.70
C GLU A 2 1.63 11.70 -7.12
N VAL A 3 1.71 10.38 -7.32
CA VAL A 3 0.59 9.50 -7.69
C VAL A 3 -0.53 9.55 -6.64
N PHE A 4 -0.20 9.39 -5.36
CA PHE A 4 -1.18 9.49 -4.28
C PHE A 4 -1.69 10.92 -4.08
N ARG A 5 -0.83 11.93 -4.28
CA ARG A 5 -1.25 13.35 -4.23
C ARG A 5 -2.27 13.67 -5.33
N LYS A 6 -2.15 13.04 -6.51
CA LYS A 6 -3.15 13.15 -7.58
C LYS A 6 -4.45 12.39 -7.25
N MET A 7 -4.40 11.29 -6.48
CA MET A 7 -5.58 10.52 -6.05
C MET A 7 -6.33 11.18 -4.88
N CYS A 8 -5.63 11.73 -3.87
CA CYS A 8 -6.22 12.44 -2.73
C CYS A 8 -6.40 13.95 -2.94
N GLY A 9 -5.92 14.51 -4.05
CA GLY A 9 -5.75 15.95 -4.24
C GLY A 9 -6.38 16.52 -5.50
N LYS A 10 -7.38 15.86 -6.09
CA LYS A 10 -8.26 16.54 -7.05
C LYS A 10 -9.52 17.02 -6.34
N LYS A 11 -9.59 18.34 -6.16
CA LYS A 11 -10.87 19.04 -6.07
C LYS A 11 -11.67 18.65 -7.31
N THR A 12 -12.78 17.95 -7.13
CA THR A 12 -13.86 17.95 -8.12
C THR A 12 -14.72 19.19 -7.86
N ASP A 13 -15.26 19.76 -8.93
CA ASP A 13 -16.13 20.94 -8.90
C ASP A 13 -17.34 20.68 -7.99
N GLY A 14 -17.26 21.07 -6.72
CA GLY A 14 -18.30 20.79 -5.74
C GLY A 14 -17.88 20.62 -4.28
N GLY A 15 -16.60 20.79 -3.93
CA GLY A 15 -16.19 20.99 -2.52
C GLY A 15 -16.23 19.76 -1.62
N ASN A 16 -16.19 18.54 -2.16
CA ASN A 16 -16.15 17.32 -1.36
C ASN A 16 -14.74 16.70 -1.33
N VAL A 17 -14.20 16.47 -0.13
CA VAL A 17 -12.87 15.85 0.06
C VAL A 17 -13.03 14.34 -0.02
N ILE A 18 -12.45 13.69 -1.04
CA ILE A 18 -12.40 12.23 -1.13
C ILE A 18 -11.27 11.73 -0.23
N LYS A 19 -11.64 11.15 0.91
CA LYS A 19 -10.71 10.44 1.78
C LYS A 19 -10.35 9.10 1.12
N ALA A 20 -9.07 8.81 0.91
CA ALA A 20 -8.65 7.53 0.39
C ALA A 20 -9.03 6.39 1.35
N ASP A 21 -9.56 5.30 0.79
CA ASP A 21 -9.85 4.07 1.51
C ASP A 21 -8.78 2.99 1.24
N VAL A 22 -8.95 1.82 1.86
CA VAL A 22 -8.07 0.66 1.72
C VAL A 22 -7.90 0.19 0.27
N ILE A 23 -8.94 0.31 -0.57
CA ILE A 23 -8.90 -0.12 -1.98
C ILE A 23 -7.93 0.75 -2.78
N HIS A 24 -7.93 2.06 -2.53
CA HIS A 24 -7.00 2.99 -3.19
C HIS A 24 -5.54 2.68 -2.82
N PHE A 25 -5.27 2.38 -1.55
CA PHE A 25 -3.94 1.98 -1.10
C PHE A 25 -3.52 0.63 -1.70
N ASN A 26 -4.39 -0.38 -1.65
CA ASN A 26 -4.14 -1.70 -2.22
C ASN A 26 -3.79 -1.64 -3.70
N THR A 27 -4.54 -0.85 -4.46
CA THR A 27 -4.30 -0.65 -5.90
C THR A 27 -2.92 -0.07 -6.17
N LEU A 28 -2.48 0.91 -5.38
CA LEU A 28 -1.17 1.54 -5.55
C LEU A 28 -0.03 0.64 -5.08
N ILE A 29 -0.21 -0.06 -3.96
CA ILE A 29 0.76 -1.01 -3.41
C ILE A 29 0.98 -2.14 -4.42
N ASP A 30 -0.09 -2.77 -4.92
CA ASP A 30 -0.02 -3.80 -5.97
C ASP A 30 0.68 -3.28 -7.23
N GLY A 31 0.32 -2.08 -7.68
CA GLY A 31 0.96 -1.41 -8.82
C GLY A 31 2.47 -1.25 -8.64
N PHE A 32 2.91 -0.77 -7.47
CA PHE A 32 4.33 -0.63 -7.15
C PHE A 32 5.06 -1.98 -7.05
N CYS A 33 4.44 -2.98 -6.42
CA CYS A 33 4.97 -4.34 -6.36
C CYS A 33 5.21 -4.92 -7.77
N LYS A 34 4.23 -4.78 -8.67
CA LYS A 34 4.30 -5.30 -10.05
C LYS A 34 5.41 -4.68 -10.89
N VAL A 35 5.77 -3.42 -10.63
CA VAL A 35 6.88 -2.73 -11.32
C VAL A 35 8.21 -2.81 -10.55
N GLY A 36 8.30 -3.65 -9.52
CA GLY A 36 9.52 -3.88 -8.73
C GLY A 36 9.88 -2.74 -7.78
N ARG A 37 8.99 -1.78 -7.56
CA ARG A 37 9.20 -0.61 -6.71
C ARG A 37 8.79 -0.89 -5.26
N MET A 38 9.40 -1.93 -4.66
CA MET A 38 9.02 -2.42 -3.32
C MET A 38 9.16 -1.37 -2.21
N LYS A 39 10.17 -0.50 -2.28
CA LYS A 39 10.34 0.60 -1.32
C LYS A 39 9.15 1.56 -1.32
N ASP A 40 8.65 1.91 -2.50
CA ASP A 40 7.48 2.79 -2.63
C ASP A 40 6.21 2.13 -2.09
N ALA A 41 6.09 0.81 -2.23
CA ALA A 41 4.99 0.02 -1.68
C ALA A 41 5.02 -0.01 -0.13
N GLU A 42 6.19 -0.24 0.47
CA GLU A 42 6.37 -0.19 1.94
C GLU A 42 6.14 1.21 2.51
N ASP A 43 6.63 2.26 1.84
CA ASP A 43 6.39 3.65 2.27
C ASP A 43 4.88 3.97 2.29
N LEU A 44 4.11 3.43 1.34
CA LEU A 44 2.66 3.54 1.35
C LEU A 44 2.00 2.79 2.50
N LEU A 45 2.43 1.55 2.77
CA LEU A 45 1.92 0.77 3.91
C LEU A 45 2.22 1.49 5.24
N ALA A 46 3.47 1.93 5.44
CA ALA A 46 3.88 2.63 6.64
C ALA A 46 3.07 3.92 6.85
N ARG A 47 2.76 4.63 5.77
CA ARG A 47 1.94 5.83 5.81
C ARG A 47 0.47 5.52 6.12
N MET A 48 -0.09 4.46 5.53
CA MET A 48 -1.44 3.98 5.83
C MET A 48 -1.61 3.70 7.34
N ILE A 49 -0.62 3.03 7.94
CA ILE A 49 -0.57 2.75 9.38
C ILE A 49 -0.39 4.04 10.20
N LYS A 50 0.58 4.89 9.83
CA LYS A 50 0.93 6.10 10.58
C LYS A 50 -0.17 7.16 10.57
N GLU A 51 -0.80 7.39 9.42
CA GLU A 51 -1.85 8.41 9.27
C GLU A 51 -3.20 7.91 9.79
N GLY A 52 -3.36 6.60 10.02
CA GLY A 52 -4.59 6.01 10.58
C GLY A 52 -5.84 6.28 9.74
N THR A 53 -5.66 6.62 8.45
CA THR A 53 -6.77 6.99 7.55
C THR A 53 -7.66 5.77 7.27
N CYS A 54 -7.03 4.61 7.14
CA CYS A 54 -7.63 3.28 7.00
C CYS A 54 -6.60 2.22 7.46
N ALA A 55 -7.05 1.03 7.88
CA ALA A 55 -6.19 -0.06 8.33
C ALA A 55 -5.81 -1.00 7.16
N PRO A 56 -4.56 -1.48 7.09
CA PRO A 56 -4.16 -2.54 6.16
C PRO A 56 -5.04 -3.78 6.33
N ASP A 57 -5.39 -4.42 5.22
CA ASP A 57 -6.16 -5.66 5.17
C ASP A 57 -5.34 -6.81 4.57
N ASP A 58 -5.93 -8.01 4.53
CA ASP A 58 -5.31 -9.21 3.97
C ASP A 58 -4.82 -8.99 2.52
N ILE A 59 -5.56 -8.19 1.74
CA ILE A 59 -5.19 -7.85 0.36
C ILE A 59 -3.92 -7.00 0.35
N THR A 60 -3.79 -6.03 1.26
CA THR A 60 -2.61 -5.17 1.40
C THR A 60 -1.35 -6.02 1.58
N TYR A 61 -1.37 -6.95 2.54
CA TYR A 61 -0.23 -7.82 2.85
C TYR A 61 0.02 -8.84 1.74
N LYS A 62 -1.03 -9.42 1.14
CA LYS A 62 -0.91 -10.32 -0.01
C LYS A 62 -0.17 -9.67 -1.17
N CYS A 63 -0.44 -8.40 -1.46
CA CYS A 63 0.25 -7.66 -2.54
C CYS A 63 1.75 -7.52 -2.27
N LEU A 64 2.13 -7.22 -1.02
CA LEU A 64 3.54 -7.11 -0.63
C LEU A 64 4.25 -8.47 -0.66
N ILE A 65 3.62 -9.52 -0.14
CA ILE A 65 4.16 -10.88 -0.15
C ILE A 65 4.39 -11.34 -1.60
N ASP A 66 3.42 -11.15 -2.51
CA ASP A 66 3.58 -11.49 -3.92
C ASP A 66 4.71 -10.67 -4.56
N GLY A 67 4.78 -9.37 -4.27
CA GLY A 67 5.85 -8.48 -4.73
C GLY A 67 7.25 -8.96 -4.31
N TYR A 68 7.45 -9.26 -3.03
CA TYR A 68 8.73 -9.76 -2.52
C TYR A 68 9.08 -11.16 -3.06
N CYS A 69 8.10 -12.04 -3.21
CA CYS A 69 8.30 -13.35 -3.83
C CYS A 69 8.78 -13.21 -5.29
N ARG A 70 8.19 -12.31 -6.08
CA ARG A 70 8.62 -12.02 -7.45
C ARG A 70 10.01 -11.39 -7.52
N ALA A 71 10.35 -10.56 -6.52
CA ALA A 71 11.68 -9.98 -6.39
C ALA A 71 12.76 -10.97 -5.87
N GLY A 72 12.38 -12.22 -5.58
CA GLY A 72 13.29 -13.23 -5.02
C GLY A 72 13.62 -13.05 -3.53
N GLN A 73 12.97 -12.10 -2.85
CA GLN A 73 13.23 -11.72 -1.45
C GLN A 73 12.34 -12.51 -0.50
N ARG A 74 12.54 -13.83 -0.45
CA ARG A 74 11.67 -14.76 0.28
C ARG A 74 11.63 -14.53 1.79
N GLU A 75 12.75 -14.17 2.41
CA GLU A 75 12.76 -13.91 3.86
C GLU A 75 11.96 -12.66 4.21
N THR A 76 12.11 -11.59 3.43
CA THR A 76 11.27 -10.38 3.59
C THR A 76 9.79 -10.68 3.36
N ALA A 77 9.45 -11.55 2.39
CA ALA A 77 8.07 -11.98 2.20
C ALA A 77 7.49 -12.68 3.43
N LYS A 78 8.28 -13.52 4.13
CA LYS A 78 7.86 -14.15 5.39
C LYS A 78 7.70 -13.12 6.51
N GLU A 79 8.65 -12.19 6.66
CA GLU A 79 8.57 -11.09 7.62
C GLU A 79 7.29 -10.27 7.45
N VAL A 80 6.90 -9.97 6.22
CA VAL A 80 5.62 -9.30 5.93
C VAL A 80 4.43 -10.17 6.35
N GLY A 81 4.50 -11.48 6.14
CA GLY A 81 3.49 -12.42 6.64
C GLY A 81 3.39 -12.44 8.17
N TRP A 82 4.52 -12.36 8.88
CA TRP A 82 4.54 -12.27 10.35
C TRP A 82 3.93 -10.97 10.86
N ARG A 83 4.20 -9.84 10.18
CA ARG A 83 3.60 -8.54 10.48
C ARG A 83 2.07 -8.57 10.40
N MET A 84 1.51 -9.37 9.49
CA MET A 84 0.05 -9.54 9.37
C MET A 84 -0.55 -10.28 10.58
N ILE A 85 0.16 -11.25 11.15
CA ILE A 85 -0.30 -12.06 12.29
C ILE A 85 -0.01 -11.36 13.63
N GLY A 86 0.87 -10.33 13.64
CA GLY A 86 1.22 -9.58 14.84
C GLY A 86 2.18 -10.33 15.78
N ILE A 87 3.00 -11.22 15.23
CA ILE A 87 4.03 -12.00 15.95
C ILE A 87 5.37 -11.28 15.90
#